data_AF-A0A7J9QU05-F1
#
_entry.id   AF-A0A7J9QU05-F1
#
_cell.length_a   1.000
_cell.length_b   1.000
_cell.length_c   1.000
_cell.angle_alpha   90.00
_cell.angle_beta   90.00
_cell.angle_gamma   90.00
#
_symmetry.space_group_name_H-M   'P 1'
#
loop_
_entity.id
_entity.type
_entity.pdbx_description
1 polymer ?
#
loop_
_entity_poly.entity_id
_entity_poly.type
_entity_poly.pdbx_seq_one_letter_code
_entity_poly.pdbx_strand_id
1 'polypeptide(L)'
;EDKFIRSSFDTLLGLDLVKQLIDDIGISVLRNSDGDTKKILEEIDLKTKEKQMCESKIEKLQYKQSELNLQKTNLEKQLAVQEQQFKKLGGDFADKRESLQVDKTKYESKLENIEKDIRDMCADTLPFSLIPKQMQELKNEINLDLQKIKNNYEKDILNKNFKELENKINSDSFLSKYDSKLKNELSAQINELFAKKLDSISESQELSYNFSEQDMDKITNLIDSVNDESLSRLEALAKSHNVLTNSLNLTSVSLESAPKDDQIGPIFSELTKTSRELGELENEIENLENLEAQEKSVLILLNSQIRINLTKKQIDKKRLAGLELGPKVQQVLEDYSNILRNKKLELLERYILDGLTTLLHKTDFIEKVKINNETFEIKLFKGNDDEITKDMLSKGELQMYSTSIVQALAKTSGRPLPFMIDTPLARLDEDHRKSLVSEFYPIASHQTIILSTDSEINYEHYKELEPYIAKSIVIAYDSENGKTVLHDRYFFDNKGEKEIEV
;
A
#
# COMPACT_ATOMS: atom_id res chain seq x y z
N GLU A 1 15.43 21.20 9.12
CA GLU A 1 15.49 22.00 7.87
C GLU A 1 15.40 23.52 8.13
N ASP A 2 14.51 24.01 8.98
CA ASP A 2 14.25 25.46 9.19
C ASP A 2 15.47 26.34 9.56
N LYS A 3 16.48 25.79 10.26
CA LYS A 3 17.70 26.55 10.61
C LYS A 3 18.64 26.80 9.41
N PHE A 4 18.74 25.84 8.48
CA PHE A 4 19.59 25.96 7.28
C PHE A 4 18.98 26.92 6.27
N ILE A 5 17.65 26.91 6.16
CA ILE A 5 16.90 27.87 5.35
C ILE A 5 17.18 29.28 5.90
N ARG A 6 17.02 29.51 7.20
CA ARG A 6 17.27 30.81 7.81
C ARG A 6 18.69 31.35 7.59
N SER A 7 19.73 30.53 7.77
CA SER A 7 21.11 30.99 7.56
C SER A 7 21.37 31.32 6.09
N SER A 8 20.88 30.50 5.16
CA SER A 8 21.04 30.72 3.72
C SER A 8 20.29 31.98 3.25
N PHE A 9 19.11 32.24 3.82
CA PHE A 9 18.35 33.47 3.57
C PHE A 9 19.10 34.70 4.08
N ASP A 10 19.64 34.68 5.30
CA ASP A 10 20.40 35.80 5.85
C ASP A 10 21.64 36.14 4.97
N THR A 11 22.36 35.13 4.49
CA THR A 11 23.52 35.28 3.59
C THR A 11 23.12 35.84 2.21
N LEU A 12 22.03 35.35 1.64
CA LEU A 12 21.55 35.77 0.32
C LEU A 12 21.02 37.22 0.35
N LEU A 13 20.47 37.64 1.49
CA LEU A 13 20.00 39.01 1.72
C LEU A 13 21.09 39.98 2.18
N GLY A 14 22.31 39.48 2.47
CA GLY A 14 23.47 40.28 2.91
C GLY A 14 23.40 40.74 4.37
N LEU A 15 22.58 40.09 5.20
CA LEU A 15 22.43 40.40 6.63
C LEU A 15 23.59 39.83 7.46
N ASP A 16 24.25 38.80 6.95
CA ASP A 16 25.46 38.19 7.49
C ASP A 16 26.62 39.19 7.58
N LEU A 17 26.83 40.02 6.55
CA LEU A 17 27.89 41.03 6.52
C LEU A 17 27.74 42.08 7.63
N VAL A 18 26.50 42.47 7.95
CA VAL A 18 26.22 43.44 9.03
C VAL A 18 26.51 42.80 10.39
N LYS A 19 26.11 41.54 10.59
CA LYS A 19 26.42 40.80 11.82
C LYS A 19 27.93 40.61 12.01
N GLN A 20 28.64 40.26 10.94
CA GLN A 20 30.10 40.13 10.97
C GLN A 20 30.77 41.46 11.33
N LEU A 21 30.31 42.59 10.78
CA LEU A 21 30.84 43.90 11.12
C LEU A 21 30.61 44.27 12.61
N ILE A 22 29.46 43.90 13.19
CA ILE A 22 29.17 44.09 14.62
C ILE A 22 30.19 43.34 15.49
N ASP A 23 30.47 42.08 15.13
CA ASP A 23 31.44 41.24 15.82
C ASP A 23 32.86 41.80 15.69
N ASP A 24 33.26 42.20 14.48
CA ASP A 24 34.58 42.77 14.19
C ASP A 24 34.83 44.10 14.93
N ILE A 25 33.81 44.96 15.03
CA ILE A 25 33.89 46.20 15.83
C ILE A 25 34.06 45.87 17.32
N GLY A 26 33.36 44.85 17.82
CA GLY A 26 33.54 44.38 19.19
C GLY A 26 34.99 43.96 19.46
N ILE A 27 35.57 43.18 18.55
CA ILE A 27 36.97 42.73 18.59
C ILE A 27 37.96 43.90 18.51
N SER A 28 37.73 44.85 17.60
CA SER A 28 38.54 46.06 17.41
C SER A 28 38.60 46.94 18.67
N VAL A 29 37.45 47.17 19.31
CA VAL A 29 37.34 47.96 20.54
C VAL A 29 38.13 47.32 21.70
N LEU A 30 38.22 45.99 21.75
CA LEU A 30 39.03 45.28 22.74
C LEU A 30 40.53 45.42 22.47
N ARG A 31 40.92 45.38 21.18
CA ARG A 31 42.31 45.43 20.72
C ARG A 31 43.00 46.76 21.03
N ASN A 32 42.26 47.86 21.06
CA ASN A 32 42.78 49.21 21.34
C ASN A 32 42.90 49.56 22.85
N SER A 33 42.86 48.58 23.76
CA SER A 33 42.96 48.81 25.20
C SER A 33 44.28 48.28 25.79
N ASP A 34 45.24 49.16 26.10
CA ASP A 34 46.54 48.76 26.66
C ASP A 34 46.54 48.55 28.19
N GLY A 35 47.35 47.59 28.67
CA GLY A 35 47.63 47.27 30.08
C GLY A 35 46.80 46.11 30.66
N ASP A 36 47.44 45.08 31.25
CA ASP A 36 46.89 43.76 31.71
C ASP A 36 45.94 43.02 30.74
N THR A 37 45.57 43.64 29.62
CA THR A 37 44.73 43.11 28.57
C THR A 37 45.44 42.10 27.68
N LYS A 38 46.78 42.01 27.71
CA LYS A 38 47.52 41.03 26.88
C LYS A 38 47.12 39.60 27.21
N LYS A 39 46.99 39.23 28.49
CA LYS A 39 46.62 37.86 28.88
C LYS A 39 45.18 37.50 28.47
N ILE A 40 44.25 38.45 28.58
CA ILE A 40 42.85 38.25 28.18
C ILE A 40 42.72 38.27 26.66
N LEU A 41 43.46 39.12 25.94
CA LEU A 41 43.53 39.11 24.48
C LEU A 41 44.17 37.83 23.96
N GLU A 42 45.22 37.33 24.61
CA GLU A 42 45.83 36.03 24.30
C GLU A 42 44.82 34.89 24.56
N GLU A 43 44.06 34.95 25.65
CA GLU A 43 43.02 33.96 25.97
C GLU A 43 41.81 34.04 25.03
N ILE A 44 41.42 35.24 24.61
CA ILE A 44 40.38 35.46 23.58
C ILE A 44 40.89 35.01 22.21
N ASP A 45 42.13 35.32 21.82
CA ASP A 45 42.72 34.89 20.55
C ASP A 45 42.87 33.36 20.52
N LEU A 46 43.27 32.72 21.63
CA LEU A 46 43.29 31.27 21.79
C LEU A 46 41.89 30.68 21.60
N LYS A 47 40.89 31.21 22.31
CA LYS A 47 39.50 30.76 22.19
C LYS A 47 38.90 31.04 20.82
N THR A 48 39.32 32.11 20.15
CA THR A 48 38.87 32.44 18.79
C THR A 48 39.49 31.48 17.77
N LYS A 49 40.76 31.07 17.97
CA LYS A 49 41.38 30.00 17.16
C LYS A 49 40.74 28.64 17.40
N GLU A 50 40.44 28.30 18.66
CA GLU A 50 39.69 27.09 19.01
C GLU A 50 38.30 27.10 18.35
N LYS A 51 37.65 28.26 18.29
CA LYS A 51 36.34 28.44 17.64
C LYS A 51 36.44 28.19 16.14
N GLN A 52 37.42 28.81 15.48
CA GLN A 52 37.67 28.60 14.05
C GLN A 52 37.98 27.13 13.74
N MET A 53 38.72 26.42 14.61
CA MET A 53 38.95 24.98 14.45
C MET A 53 37.66 24.17 14.59
N CYS A 54 36.80 24.48 15.56
CA CYS A 54 35.49 23.82 15.71
C CYS A 54 34.58 24.11 14.52
N GLU A 55 34.54 25.35 14.02
CA GLU A 55 33.77 25.74 12.83
C GLU A 55 34.24 24.98 11.59
N SER A 56 35.56 24.88 11.35
CA SER A 56 36.10 24.10 10.24
C SER A 56 35.81 22.59 10.36
N LYS A 57 35.79 22.04 11.57
CA LYS A 57 35.38 20.64 11.78
C LYS A 57 33.89 20.44 11.47
N ILE A 58 33.02 21.34 11.92
CA ILE A 58 31.58 21.29 11.62
C ILE A 58 31.36 21.35 10.11
N GLU A 59 32.05 22.25 9.40
CA GLU A 59 31.94 22.36 7.94
C GLU A 59 32.36 21.05 7.23
N LYS A 60 33.44 20.40 7.69
CA LYS A 60 33.85 19.09 7.15
C LYS A 60 32.83 17.98 7.44
N LEU A 61 32.25 17.96 8.64
CA LEU A 61 31.20 17.00 8.99
C LEU A 61 29.95 17.21 8.12
N GLN A 62 29.54 18.46 7.92
CA GLN A 62 28.40 18.83 7.07
C GLN A 62 28.64 18.49 5.59
N TYR A 63 29.85 18.70 5.09
CA TYR A 63 30.23 18.28 3.73
C TYR A 63 30.08 16.76 3.57
N LYS A 64 30.61 15.98 4.52
CA LYS A 64 30.52 14.52 4.49
C LYS A 64 29.07 14.01 4.64
N GLN A 65 28.27 14.63 5.50
CA GLN A 65 26.83 14.34 5.60
C GLN A 65 26.10 14.63 4.27
N SER A 66 26.44 15.72 3.59
CA SER A 66 25.82 16.07 2.29
C SER A 66 26.16 15.05 1.20
N GLU A 67 27.41 14.59 1.15
CA GLU A 67 27.86 13.54 0.23
C GLU A 67 27.12 12.22 0.48
N LEU A 68 27.02 11.79 1.75
CA LEU A 68 26.29 10.58 2.12
C LEU A 68 24.78 10.73 1.85
N ASN A 69 24.16 11.88 2.15
CA ASN A 69 22.75 12.11 1.83
C ASN A 69 22.44 12.01 0.32
N LEU A 70 23.39 12.42 -0.53
CA LEU A 70 23.25 12.24 -1.98
C LEU A 70 23.32 10.76 -2.38
N GLN A 71 24.21 9.98 -1.76
CA GLN A 71 24.26 8.52 -1.94
C GLN A 71 22.98 7.84 -1.44
N LYS A 72 22.47 8.23 -0.26
CA LYS A 72 21.18 7.77 0.29
C LYS A 72 20.05 8.00 -0.70
N THR A 73 19.93 9.23 -1.21
CA THR A 73 18.87 9.59 -2.17
C THR A 73 18.95 8.74 -3.45
N ASN A 74 20.16 8.42 -3.92
CA ASN A 74 20.34 7.56 -5.08
C ASN A 74 19.97 6.10 -4.79
N LEU A 75 20.35 5.56 -3.63
CA LEU A 75 19.96 4.21 -3.20
C LEU A 75 18.45 4.11 -2.94
N GLU A 76 17.81 5.13 -2.37
CA GLU A 76 16.35 5.20 -2.20
C GLU A 76 15.61 5.14 -3.54
N LYS A 77 16.11 5.84 -4.56
CA LYS A 77 15.56 5.76 -5.92
C LYS A 77 15.73 4.37 -6.52
N GLN A 78 16.89 3.74 -6.34
CA GLN A 78 17.14 2.38 -6.82
C GLN A 78 16.23 1.37 -6.10
N LEU A 79 16.09 1.49 -4.78
CA LEU A 79 15.20 0.66 -3.97
C LEU A 79 13.74 0.82 -4.42
N ALA A 80 13.28 2.05 -4.67
CA ALA A 80 11.92 2.28 -5.15
C ALA A 80 11.65 1.62 -6.52
N VAL A 81 12.63 1.63 -7.43
CA VAL A 81 12.53 0.94 -8.74
C VAL A 81 12.50 -0.57 -8.55
N GLN A 82 13.39 -1.12 -7.72
CA GLN A 82 13.43 -2.55 -7.40
C GLN A 82 12.15 -3.02 -6.70
N GLU A 83 11.61 -2.25 -5.76
CA GLU A 83 10.33 -2.53 -5.10
C GLU A 83 9.17 -2.50 -6.10
N GLN A 84 9.17 -1.56 -7.05
CA GLN A 84 8.15 -1.49 -8.08
C GLN A 84 8.24 -2.69 -9.04
N GLN A 85 9.46 -3.11 -9.40
CA GLN A 85 9.68 -4.33 -10.19
C GLN A 85 9.25 -5.58 -9.41
N PHE A 86 9.59 -5.67 -8.12
CA PHE A 86 9.17 -6.74 -7.23
C PHE A 86 7.64 -6.82 -7.10
N LYS A 87 6.95 -5.69 -6.94
CA LYS A 87 5.48 -5.61 -6.93
C LYS A 87 4.87 -6.03 -8.28
N LYS A 88 5.44 -5.57 -9.41
CA LYS A 88 4.99 -5.96 -10.76
C LYS A 88 5.14 -7.45 -11.02
N LEU A 89 6.22 -8.05 -10.50
CA LEU A 89 6.49 -9.49 -10.59
C LEU A 89 5.77 -10.30 -9.52
N GLY A 90 4.81 -9.71 -8.81
CA GLY A 90 3.97 -10.45 -7.87
C GLY A 90 4.71 -10.86 -6.59
N GLY A 91 5.55 -9.99 -6.04
CA GLY A 91 6.20 -10.22 -4.74
C GLY A 91 5.22 -10.58 -3.60
N ASP A 92 4.02 -10.01 -3.62
CA ASP A 92 2.92 -10.38 -2.69
C ASP A 92 2.35 -11.79 -2.91
N PHE A 93 2.72 -12.45 -4.01
CA PHE A 93 2.27 -13.79 -4.38
C PHE A 93 3.24 -14.90 -3.99
N ALA A 94 4.50 -14.59 -3.63
CA ALA A 94 5.44 -15.61 -3.16
C ALA A 94 4.92 -16.29 -1.87
N ASP A 95 4.52 -15.49 -0.87
CA ASP A 95 3.88 -15.98 0.36
C ASP A 95 2.50 -16.62 0.09
N LYS A 96 1.79 -16.15 -0.95
CA LYS A 96 0.50 -16.74 -1.35
C LYS A 96 0.66 -18.06 -2.10
N ARG A 97 1.79 -18.31 -2.75
CA ARG A 97 2.01 -19.53 -3.52
C ARG A 97 2.06 -20.76 -2.62
N GLU A 98 2.73 -20.66 -1.48
CA GLU A 98 2.80 -21.75 -0.50
C GLU A 98 1.40 -22.04 0.08
N SER A 99 0.66 -21.01 0.47
CA SER A 99 -0.72 -21.18 0.98
C SER A 99 -1.68 -21.71 -0.09
N LEU A 100 -1.60 -21.23 -1.33
CA LEU A 100 -2.40 -21.75 -2.46
C LEU A 100 -2.07 -23.22 -2.78
N GLN A 101 -0.80 -23.65 -2.62
CA GLN A 101 -0.40 -25.04 -2.80
C GLN A 101 -0.99 -25.94 -1.69
N VAL A 102 -1.02 -25.46 -0.44
CA VAL A 102 -1.67 -26.15 0.69
C VAL A 102 -3.19 -26.24 0.46
N ASP A 103 -3.83 -25.15 0.01
CA ASP A 103 -5.26 -25.16 -0.26
C ASP A 103 -5.61 -26.07 -1.44
N LYS A 104 -4.78 -26.11 -2.49
CA LYS A 104 -4.94 -27.05 -3.62
C LYS A 104 -4.94 -28.51 -3.15
N THR A 105 -3.93 -28.92 -2.39
CA THR A 105 -3.83 -30.31 -1.89
C THR A 105 -5.01 -30.67 -0.96
N LYS A 106 -5.47 -29.70 -0.16
CA LYS A 106 -6.66 -29.86 0.69
C LYS A 106 -7.95 -30.01 -0.13
N TYR A 107 -8.12 -29.24 -1.20
CA TYR A 107 -9.29 -29.36 -2.08
C TYR A 107 -9.27 -30.67 -2.87
N GLU A 108 -8.10 -31.08 -3.40
CA GLU A 108 -7.92 -32.37 -4.08
C GLU A 108 -8.29 -33.55 -3.18
N SER A 109 -7.76 -33.58 -1.94
CA SER A 109 -8.08 -34.63 -0.98
C SER A 109 -9.56 -34.69 -0.62
N LYS A 110 -10.22 -33.53 -0.46
CA LYS A 110 -11.67 -33.48 -0.19
C LYS A 110 -12.48 -33.97 -1.38
N LEU A 111 -12.08 -33.63 -2.60
CA LEU A 111 -12.76 -34.03 -3.81
C LEU A 111 -12.64 -35.54 -4.03
N GLU A 112 -11.46 -36.12 -3.81
CA GLU A 112 -11.25 -37.57 -3.85
C GLU A 112 -12.15 -38.33 -2.86
N ASN A 113 -12.31 -37.79 -1.64
CA ASN A 113 -13.23 -38.36 -0.65
C ASN A 113 -14.70 -38.30 -1.09
N ILE A 114 -15.15 -37.16 -1.63
CA ILE A 114 -16.53 -37.03 -2.12
C ILE A 114 -16.79 -37.94 -3.31
N GLU A 115 -15.84 -38.04 -4.24
CA GLU A 115 -15.96 -38.97 -5.36
C GLU A 115 -16.01 -40.42 -4.89
N LYS A 116 -15.23 -40.77 -3.86
CA LYS A 116 -15.29 -42.10 -3.24
C LYS A 116 -16.66 -42.36 -2.64
N ASP A 117 -17.21 -41.42 -1.87
CA ASP A 117 -18.55 -41.54 -1.29
C ASP A 117 -19.63 -41.71 -2.38
N ILE A 118 -19.52 -40.96 -3.49
CA ILE A 118 -20.44 -41.12 -4.63
C ILE A 118 -20.28 -42.50 -5.29
N ARG A 119 -19.04 -42.99 -5.47
CA ARG A 119 -18.78 -44.33 -6.02
C ARG A 119 -19.34 -45.43 -5.12
N ASP A 120 -19.15 -45.32 -3.81
CA ASP A 120 -19.68 -46.27 -2.83
C ASP A 120 -21.21 -46.28 -2.84
N MET A 121 -21.85 -45.11 -2.96
CA MET A 121 -23.31 -45.01 -3.14
C MET A 121 -23.78 -45.63 -4.46
N CYS A 122 -23.04 -45.44 -5.55
CA CYS A 122 -23.35 -46.07 -6.85
C CYS A 122 -23.26 -47.60 -6.81
N ALA A 123 -22.36 -48.14 -5.98
CA ALA A 123 -22.17 -49.58 -5.83
C ALA A 123 -23.22 -50.25 -4.91
N ASP A 124 -23.90 -49.47 -4.06
CA ASP A 124 -24.78 -49.99 -3.01
C ASP A 124 -26.24 -49.57 -3.23
N THR A 125 -26.68 -48.46 -2.61
CA THR A 125 -28.09 -48.10 -2.49
C THR A 125 -28.65 -47.31 -3.69
N LEU A 126 -27.81 -46.58 -4.42
CA LEU A 126 -28.26 -45.66 -5.47
C LEU A 126 -28.99 -46.34 -6.65
N PRO A 127 -28.56 -47.52 -7.15
CA PRO A 127 -29.28 -48.21 -8.22
C PRO A 127 -30.74 -48.49 -7.88
N PHE A 128 -31.04 -48.79 -6.61
CA PHE A 128 -32.39 -49.04 -6.14
C PHE A 128 -33.24 -47.76 -6.06
N SER A 129 -32.63 -46.60 -5.76
CA SER A 129 -33.30 -45.30 -5.77
C SER A 129 -33.77 -44.86 -7.16
N LEU A 130 -33.18 -45.41 -8.23
CA LEU A 130 -33.55 -45.10 -9.61
C LEU A 130 -34.81 -45.84 -10.10
N ILE A 131 -35.27 -46.85 -9.35
CA ILE A 131 -36.43 -47.70 -9.68
C ILE A 131 -37.51 -47.71 -8.58
N PRO A 132 -37.96 -46.53 -8.10
CA PRO A 132 -38.81 -46.44 -6.91
C PRO A 132 -40.17 -47.12 -7.09
N LYS A 133 -40.70 -47.16 -8.32
CA LYS A 133 -41.98 -47.81 -8.63
C LYS A 133 -41.87 -49.32 -8.44
N GLN A 134 -40.84 -49.94 -9.02
CA GLN A 134 -40.58 -51.37 -8.94
C GLN A 134 -40.28 -51.80 -7.49
N MET A 135 -39.55 -50.96 -6.73
CA MET A 135 -39.30 -51.23 -5.31
C MET A 135 -40.58 -51.19 -4.47
N GLN A 136 -41.51 -50.28 -4.77
CA GLN A 136 -42.81 -50.22 -4.08
C GLN A 136 -43.73 -51.37 -4.48
N GLU A 137 -43.73 -51.78 -5.75
CA GLU A 137 -44.45 -52.97 -6.22
C GLU A 137 -43.95 -54.23 -5.50
N LEU A 138 -42.63 -54.43 -5.43
CA LEU A 138 -42.01 -55.53 -4.69
C LEU A 138 -42.38 -55.51 -3.20
N LYS A 139 -42.35 -54.33 -2.55
CA LYS A 139 -42.76 -54.17 -1.14
C LYS A 139 -44.22 -54.60 -0.93
N ASN A 140 -45.11 -54.20 -1.83
CA ASN A 140 -46.52 -54.55 -1.74
C ASN A 140 -46.74 -56.06 -1.90
N GLU A 141 -46.05 -56.68 -2.87
CA GLU A 141 -46.14 -58.14 -3.08
C GLU A 141 -45.56 -58.93 -1.89
N ILE A 142 -44.43 -58.51 -1.33
CA ILE A 142 -43.85 -59.12 -0.11
C ILE A 142 -44.81 -59.02 1.07
N ASN A 143 -45.46 -57.87 1.27
CA ASN A 143 -46.45 -57.70 2.34
C ASN A 143 -47.68 -58.60 2.16
N LEU A 144 -48.13 -58.78 0.92
CA LEU A 144 -49.21 -59.72 0.61
C LEU A 144 -48.78 -61.17 0.89
N ASP A 145 -47.57 -61.56 0.52
CA ASP A 145 -47.05 -62.90 0.79
C ASP A 145 -46.85 -63.14 2.30
N LEU A 146 -46.39 -62.14 3.07
CA LEU A 146 -46.36 -62.20 4.54
C LEU A 146 -47.76 -62.45 5.14
N GLN A 147 -48.79 -61.80 4.61
CA GLN A 147 -50.17 -62.04 5.04
C GLN A 147 -50.63 -63.46 4.69
N LYS A 148 -50.29 -63.96 3.51
CA LYS A 148 -50.60 -65.35 3.11
C LYS A 148 -49.91 -66.36 4.03
N ILE A 149 -48.64 -66.15 4.37
CA ILE A 149 -47.88 -67.00 5.30
C ILE A 149 -48.56 -67.03 6.67
N LYS A 150 -48.94 -65.87 7.23
CA LYS A 150 -49.65 -65.77 8.51
C LYS A 150 -51.00 -66.49 8.48
N ASN A 151 -51.78 -66.30 7.40
CA ASN A 151 -53.06 -66.97 7.22
C ASN A 151 -52.91 -68.49 7.11
N ASN A 152 -51.87 -68.98 6.42
CA ASN A 152 -51.57 -70.41 6.31
C ASN A 152 -51.18 -71.00 7.68
N TYR A 153 -50.33 -70.31 8.45
CA TYR A 153 -50.02 -70.73 9.82
C TYR A 153 -51.27 -70.77 10.72
N GLU A 154 -52.13 -69.76 10.63
CA GLU A 154 -53.40 -69.73 11.36
C GLU A 154 -54.30 -70.91 10.97
N LYS A 155 -54.39 -71.20 9.66
CA LYS A 155 -55.15 -72.33 9.11
C LYS A 155 -54.62 -73.67 9.60
N ASP A 156 -53.30 -73.87 9.63
CA ASP A 156 -52.67 -75.10 10.11
C ASP A 156 -52.90 -75.32 11.62
N ILE A 157 -52.79 -74.25 12.42
CA ILE A 157 -53.08 -74.29 13.86
C ILE A 157 -54.55 -74.65 14.09
N LEU A 158 -55.47 -74.00 13.38
CA LEU A 158 -56.91 -74.26 13.50
C LEU A 158 -57.26 -75.67 13.02
N ASN A 159 -56.69 -76.15 11.92
CA ASN A 159 -56.91 -77.50 11.42
C ASN A 159 -56.45 -78.56 12.43
N LYS A 160 -55.28 -78.37 13.05
CA LYS A 160 -54.80 -79.27 14.11
C LYS A 160 -55.77 -79.28 15.30
N ASN A 161 -56.20 -78.11 15.76
CA ASN A 161 -57.13 -77.97 16.88
C ASN A 161 -58.52 -78.57 16.55
N PHE A 162 -59.03 -78.36 15.33
CA PHE A 162 -60.29 -78.93 14.88
C PHE A 162 -60.22 -80.45 14.76
N LYS A 163 -59.12 -81.02 14.26
CA LYS A 163 -58.92 -82.49 14.25
C LYS A 163 -58.87 -83.07 15.67
N GLU A 164 -58.22 -82.38 16.61
CA GLU A 164 -58.24 -82.79 18.02
C GLU A 164 -59.65 -82.73 18.63
N LEU A 165 -60.43 -81.70 18.30
CA LEU A 165 -61.81 -81.56 18.74
C LEU A 165 -62.72 -82.60 18.08
N GLU A 166 -62.55 -82.86 16.80
CA GLU A 166 -63.28 -83.88 16.04
C GLU A 166 -63.05 -85.27 16.65
N ASN A 167 -61.81 -85.61 17.00
CA ASN A 167 -61.50 -86.86 17.71
C ASN A 167 -62.17 -86.94 19.09
N LYS A 168 -62.28 -85.83 19.82
CA LYS A 168 -62.99 -85.75 21.11
C LYS A 168 -64.51 -85.76 20.97
N ILE A 169 -65.04 -85.26 19.87
CA ILE A 169 -66.48 -85.28 19.55
C ILE A 169 -66.90 -86.68 19.08
N ASN A 170 -66.02 -87.37 18.34
CA ASN A 170 -66.25 -88.71 17.85
C ASN A 170 -65.95 -89.80 18.89
N SER A 171 -65.39 -89.46 20.06
CA SER A 171 -65.15 -90.44 21.12
C SER A 171 -66.45 -90.89 21.79
N ASP A 172 -66.45 -92.10 22.34
CA ASP A 172 -67.62 -92.70 23.00
C ASP A 172 -68.07 -91.93 24.26
N SER A 173 -67.16 -91.15 24.86
CA SER A 173 -67.43 -90.28 26.00
C SER A 173 -68.27 -89.05 25.66
N PHE A 174 -68.28 -88.60 24.40
CA PHE A 174 -69.06 -87.44 23.98
C PHE A 174 -70.52 -87.83 23.76
N LEU A 175 -71.44 -87.10 24.42
CA LEU A 175 -72.88 -87.33 24.39
C LEU A 175 -73.31 -88.78 24.70
N SER A 176 -72.59 -89.48 25.59
CA SER A 176 -72.85 -90.88 25.97
C SER A 176 -74.24 -91.16 26.56
N LYS A 177 -75.03 -90.13 26.85
CA LYS A 177 -76.41 -90.21 27.38
C LYS A 177 -77.50 -90.11 26.30
N TYR A 178 -77.15 -89.87 25.04
CA TYR A 178 -78.09 -89.62 23.94
C TYR A 178 -77.98 -90.70 22.84
N ASP A 179 -79.03 -90.85 22.03
CA ASP A 179 -79.09 -91.85 20.95
C ASP A 179 -78.04 -91.59 19.85
N SER A 180 -77.52 -92.67 19.30
CA SER A 180 -76.53 -92.74 18.21
C SER A 180 -76.90 -91.89 16.99
N LYS A 181 -78.19 -91.79 16.63
CA LYS A 181 -78.66 -90.94 15.53
C LYS A 181 -78.46 -89.44 15.80
N LEU A 182 -78.86 -88.97 16.98
CA LEU A 182 -78.70 -87.56 17.39
C LEU A 182 -77.21 -87.20 17.55
N LYS A 183 -76.40 -88.13 18.07
CA LYS A 183 -74.95 -87.96 18.18
C LYS A 183 -74.32 -87.74 16.80
N ASN A 184 -74.65 -88.58 15.82
CA ASN A 184 -74.09 -88.49 14.47
C ASN A 184 -74.53 -87.22 13.73
N GLU A 185 -75.79 -86.81 13.88
CA GLU A 185 -76.31 -85.58 13.25
C GLU A 185 -75.66 -84.32 13.81
N LEU A 186 -75.45 -84.27 15.14
CA LEU A 186 -74.84 -83.12 15.79
C LEU A 186 -73.32 -83.05 15.56
N SER A 187 -72.63 -84.20 15.53
CA SER A 187 -71.22 -84.28 15.10
C SER A 187 -71.05 -83.83 13.64
N ALA A 188 -71.98 -84.21 12.75
CA ALA A 188 -71.95 -83.77 11.35
C ALA A 188 -72.13 -82.25 11.22
N GLN A 189 -73.04 -81.64 11.97
CA GLN A 189 -73.22 -80.19 11.97
C GLN A 189 -72.01 -79.44 12.54
N ILE A 190 -71.38 -79.95 13.60
CA ILE A 190 -70.15 -79.34 14.15
C ILE A 190 -68.99 -79.44 13.14
N ASN A 191 -68.83 -80.60 12.49
CA ASN A 191 -67.82 -80.78 11.46
C ASN A 191 -68.08 -79.86 10.24
N GLU A 192 -69.34 -79.64 9.86
CA GLU A 192 -69.70 -78.67 8.82
C GLU A 192 -69.33 -77.23 9.23
N LEU A 193 -69.50 -76.86 10.50
CA LEU A 193 -69.09 -75.55 11.01
C LEU A 193 -67.56 -75.39 11.03
N PHE A 194 -66.81 -76.45 11.40
CA PHE A 194 -65.35 -76.45 11.34
C PHE A 194 -64.84 -76.33 9.90
N ALA A 195 -65.44 -77.07 8.96
CA ALA A 195 -65.12 -76.97 7.54
C ALA A 195 -65.39 -75.55 7.00
N LYS A 196 -66.58 -74.99 7.26
CA LYS A 196 -66.91 -73.61 6.85
C LYS A 196 -65.97 -72.57 7.44
N LYS A 197 -65.52 -72.75 8.69
CA LYS A 197 -64.56 -71.83 9.32
C LYS A 197 -63.17 -71.96 8.70
N LEU A 198 -62.73 -73.17 8.37
CA LEU A 198 -61.45 -73.43 7.72
C LEU A 198 -61.43 -72.91 6.26
N ASP A 199 -62.55 -72.99 5.56
CA ASP A 199 -62.74 -72.48 4.20
C ASP A 199 -62.85 -70.95 4.17
N SER A 200 -63.36 -70.33 5.25
CA SER A 200 -63.40 -68.87 5.37
C SER A 200 -62.02 -68.22 5.53
N ILE A 201 -61.02 -69.00 5.93
CA ILE A 201 -59.61 -68.60 5.96
C ILE A 201 -59.05 -69.02 4.61
N SER A 202 -59.04 -68.05 3.68
CA SER A 202 -58.67 -68.08 2.27
C SER A 202 -58.01 -69.36 1.74
N GLU A 203 -58.41 -69.79 0.54
CA GLU A 203 -57.70 -70.83 -0.23
C GLU A 203 -56.19 -70.57 -0.21
N SER A 204 -55.40 -71.63 -0.07
CA SER A 204 -53.94 -71.57 -0.04
C SER A 204 -53.44 -70.90 -1.33
N GLN A 205 -53.21 -69.60 -1.28
CA GLN A 205 -52.71 -68.84 -2.41
C GLN A 205 -51.23 -69.14 -2.57
N GLU A 206 -50.80 -69.44 -3.79
CA GLU A 206 -49.38 -69.56 -4.10
C GLU A 206 -48.66 -68.28 -3.70
N LEU A 207 -47.51 -68.45 -3.05
CA LEU A 207 -46.62 -67.34 -2.72
C LEU A 207 -45.99 -66.85 -4.03
N SER A 208 -46.00 -65.54 -4.23
CA SER A 208 -45.38 -64.91 -5.39
C SER A 208 -43.85 -65.04 -5.30
N TYR A 209 -43.33 -64.89 -4.07
CA TYR A 209 -41.93 -65.12 -3.73
C TYR A 209 -41.80 -66.06 -2.52
N ASN A 210 -40.89 -67.02 -2.61
CA ASN A 210 -40.60 -67.99 -1.55
C ASN A 210 -39.46 -67.52 -0.63
N PHE A 211 -39.61 -66.34 -0.02
CA PHE A 211 -38.63 -65.81 0.95
C PHE A 211 -38.98 -66.22 2.38
N SER A 212 -37.98 -66.23 3.26
CA SER A 212 -38.23 -66.35 4.70
C SER A 212 -38.78 -65.04 5.27
N GLU A 213 -39.53 -65.08 6.37
CA GLU A 213 -40.03 -63.86 7.04
C GLU A 213 -38.88 -62.88 7.37
N GLN A 214 -37.72 -63.41 7.77
CA GLN A 214 -36.54 -62.59 8.08
C GLN A 214 -35.97 -61.90 6.83
N ASP A 215 -35.99 -62.57 5.68
CA ASP A 215 -35.49 -61.97 4.43
C ASP A 215 -36.50 -60.98 3.85
N MET A 216 -37.81 -61.26 3.99
CA MET A 216 -38.87 -60.31 3.67
C MET A 216 -38.75 -59.01 4.47
N ASP A 217 -38.48 -59.11 5.79
CA ASP A 217 -38.23 -57.94 6.64
C ASP A 217 -36.96 -57.19 6.24
N LYS A 218 -35.85 -57.89 5.94
CA LYS A 218 -34.61 -57.26 5.46
C LYS A 218 -34.82 -56.49 4.15
N ILE A 219 -35.52 -57.08 3.19
CA ILE A 219 -35.81 -56.45 1.89
C ILE A 219 -36.71 -55.24 2.09
N THR A 220 -37.72 -55.35 2.94
CA THR A 220 -38.63 -54.23 3.26
C THR A 220 -37.88 -53.06 3.91
N ASN A 221 -37.00 -53.34 4.87
CA ASN A 221 -36.16 -52.33 5.52
C ASN A 221 -35.16 -51.68 4.54
N LEU A 222 -34.61 -52.45 3.59
CA LEU A 222 -33.75 -51.93 2.54
C LEU A 222 -34.52 -50.98 1.61
N ILE A 223 -35.75 -51.33 1.21
CA ILE A 223 -36.60 -50.48 0.37
C ILE A 223 -36.89 -49.15 1.08
N ASP A 224 -37.13 -49.18 2.39
CA ASP A 224 -37.44 -48.00 3.19
C ASP A 224 -36.23 -47.09 3.41
N SER A 225 -35.02 -47.64 3.59
CA SER A 225 -33.80 -46.83 3.74
C SER A 225 -33.35 -46.17 2.43
N VAL A 226 -33.66 -46.78 1.29
CA VAL A 226 -33.27 -46.29 -0.04
C VAL A 226 -34.07 -45.03 -0.44
N ASN A 227 -35.37 -44.96 -0.17
CA ASN A 227 -36.26 -44.01 -0.85
C ASN A 227 -36.08 -42.52 -0.45
N ASP A 228 -35.71 -42.20 0.79
CA ASP A 228 -35.65 -40.79 1.25
C ASP A 228 -34.22 -40.30 1.55
N GLU A 229 -33.33 -41.16 2.05
CA GLU A 229 -32.02 -40.74 2.58
C GLU A 229 -30.94 -40.64 1.48
N SER A 230 -30.99 -41.55 0.50
CA SER A 230 -29.95 -41.69 -0.53
C SER A 230 -29.93 -40.51 -1.52
N LEU A 231 -31.09 -40.01 -1.95
CA LEU A 231 -31.20 -38.91 -2.92
C LEU A 231 -30.77 -37.57 -2.31
N SER A 232 -31.20 -37.29 -1.07
CA SER A 232 -30.82 -36.08 -0.33
C SER A 232 -29.31 -36.03 -0.07
N ARG A 233 -28.71 -37.17 0.31
CA ARG A 233 -27.27 -37.30 0.49
C ARG A 233 -26.50 -37.10 -0.81
N LEU A 234 -26.97 -37.66 -1.93
CA LEU A 234 -26.34 -37.46 -3.24
C LEU A 234 -26.42 -36.00 -3.69
N GLU A 235 -27.54 -35.31 -3.46
CA GLU A 235 -27.68 -33.88 -3.77
C GLU A 235 -26.67 -33.03 -2.97
N ALA A 236 -26.49 -33.33 -1.68
CA ALA A 236 -25.51 -32.65 -0.83
C ALA A 236 -24.07 -32.89 -1.31
N LEU A 237 -23.73 -34.14 -1.66
CA LEU A 237 -22.41 -34.49 -2.19
C LEU A 237 -22.14 -33.82 -3.54
N ALA A 238 -23.11 -33.79 -4.45
CA ALA A 238 -22.98 -33.14 -5.76
C ALA A 238 -22.81 -31.62 -5.65
N LYS A 239 -23.52 -30.95 -4.73
CA LYS A 239 -23.33 -29.52 -4.44
C LYS A 239 -21.93 -29.25 -3.89
N SER A 240 -21.49 -30.06 -2.93
CA SER A 240 -20.14 -29.96 -2.35
C SER A 240 -19.05 -30.18 -3.39
N HIS A 241 -19.22 -31.19 -4.27
CA HIS A 241 -18.32 -31.47 -5.37
C HIS A 241 -18.17 -30.26 -6.31
N ASN A 242 -19.27 -29.64 -6.73
CA ASN A 242 -19.24 -28.45 -7.60
C ASN A 242 -18.54 -27.26 -6.94
N VAL A 243 -18.81 -26.99 -5.65
CA VAL A 243 -18.16 -25.89 -4.92
C VAL A 243 -16.65 -26.13 -4.80
N LEU A 244 -16.23 -27.35 -4.48
CA LEU A 244 -14.81 -27.71 -4.36
C LEU A 244 -14.10 -27.71 -5.72
N THR A 245 -14.75 -28.18 -6.78
CA THR A 245 -14.22 -28.13 -8.16
C THR A 245 -13.99 -26.69 -8.60
N ASN A 246 -14.96 -25.79 -8.36
CA ASN A 246 -14.83 -24.38 -8.69
C ASN A 246 -13.70 -23.72 -7.89
N SER A 247 -13.61 -24.03 -6.59
CA SER A 247 -12.55 -23.53 -5.71
C SER A 247 -11.16 -24.00 -6.17
N LEU A 248 -11.05 -25.26 -6.59
CA LEU A 248 -9.82 -25.84 -7.10
C LEU A 248 -9.40 -25.24 -8.45
N ASN A 249 -10.35 -24.99 -9.35
CA ASN A 249 -10.10 -24.29 -10.61
C ASN A 249 -9.60 -22.86 -10.38
N LEU A 250 -10.26 -22.11 -9.49
CA LEU A 250 -9.83 -20.75 -9.12
C LEU A 250 -8.42 -20.75 -8.51
N THR A 251 -8.13 -21.71 -7.63
CA THR A 251 -6.82 -21.89 -7.00
C THR A 251 -5.75 -22.25 -8.03
N SER A 252 -6.08 -23.11 -9.00
CA SER A 252 -5.17 -23.53 -10.07
C SER A 252 -4.84 -22.40 -11.04
N VAL A 253 -5.84 -21.62 -11.45
CA VAL A 253 -5.62 -20.40 -12.26
C VAL A 253 -4.77 -19.37 -11.50
N SER A 254 -5.00 -19.24 -10.19
CA SER A 254 -4.20 -18.35 -9.33
C SER A 254 -2.75 -18.82 -9.19
N LEU A 255 -2.51 -20.13 -9.14
CA LEU A 255 -1.17 -20.75 -9.11
C LEU A 255 -0.45 -20.66 -10.47
N GLU A 256 -1.16 -20.79 -11.58
CA GLU A 256 -0.59 -20.60 -12.92
C GLU A 256 -0.24 -19.14 -13.20
N SER A 257 -1.04 -18.22 -12.65
CA SER A 257 -0.77 -16.78 -12.70
C SER A 257 0.34 -16.35 -11.73
N ALA A 258 0.75 -17.22 -10.78
CA ALA A 258 1.83 -16.95 -9.85
C ALA A 258 3.20 -17.23 -10.51
N PRO A 259 4.07 -16.22 -10.66
CA PRO A 259 5.38 -16.38 -11.28
C PRO A 259 6.26 -17.41 -10.57
N LYS A 260 7.09 -18.14 -11.33
CA LYS A 260 8.02 -19.16 -10.82
C LYS A 260 9.19 -18.49 -10.09
N ASP A 261 9.65 -19.12 -9.01
CA ASP A 261 10.73 -18.65 -8.11
C ASP A 261 12.01 -18.18 -8.83
N ASP A 262 12.31 -18.75 -10.01
CA ASP A 262 13.54 -18.48 -10.77
C ASP A 262 13.72 -16.99 -11.18
N GLN A 263 12.66 -16.18 -11.23
CA GLN A 263 12.74 -14.76 -11.61
C GLN A 263 12.69 -13.80 -10.41
N ILE A 264 12.17 -14.23 -9.26
CA ILE A 264 11.99 -13.37 -8.07
C ILE A 264 13.21 -13.42 -7.16
N GLY A 265 13.86 -14.58 -7.02
CA GLY A 265 15.01 -14.77 -6.13
C GLY A 265 16.14 -13.74 -6.33
N PRO A 266 16.61 -13.47 -7.56
CA PRO A 266 17.65 -12.48 -7.82
C PRO A 266 17.24 -11.07 -7.40
N ILE A 267 16.01 -10.66 -7.75
CA ILE A 267 15.49 -9.32 -7.45
C ILE A 267 15.30 -9.12 -5.94
N PHE A 268 14.82 -10.15 -5.23
CA PHE A 268 14.71 -10.11 -3.77
C PHE A 268 16.09 -10.01 -3.09
N SER A 269 17.09 -10.72 -3.62
CA SER A 269 18.46 -10.65 -3.10
C SER A 269 19.08 -9.27 -3.31
N GLU A 270 18.86 -8.64 -4.46
CA GLU A 270 19.29 -7.27 -4.75
C GLU A 270 18.57 -6.24 -3.88
N LEU A 271 17.25 -6.40 -3.67
CA LEU A 271 16.45 -5.54 -2.80
C LEU A 271 16.95 -5.62 -1.35
N THR A 272 17.21 -6.82 -0.85
CA THR A 272 17.74 -7.03 0.51
C THR A 272 19.13 -6.42 0.66
N LYS A 273 19.99 -6.54 -0.35
CA LYS A 273 21.32 -5.94 -0.36
C LYS A 273 21.25 -4.41 -0.35
N THR A 274 20.43 -3.83 -1.21
CA THR A 274 20.23 -2.36 -1.30
C THR A 274 19.64 -1.80 -0.01
N SER A 275 18.66 -2.50 0.59
CA SER A 275 18.07 -2.14 1.89
C SER A 275 19.11 -2.16 3.02
N ARG A 276 20.01 -3.16 3.02
CA ARG A 276 21.10 -3.24 3.99
C ARG A 276 22.11 -2.10 3.82
N GLU A 277 22.54 -1.83 2.60
CA GLU A 277 23.46 -0.72 2.30
C GLU A 277 22.87 0.62 2.74
N LEU A 278 21.56 0.83 2.53
CA LEU A 278 20.84 2.01 2.98
C LEU A 278 20.84 2.13 4.50
N GLY A 279 20.58 1.03 5.23
CA GLY A 279 20.65 1.01 6.69
C GLY A 279 22.07 1.27 7.25
N GLU A 280 23.11 0.77 6.59
CA GLU A 280 24.51 1.06 6.96
C GLU A 280 24.81 2.57 6.78
N LEU A 281 24.31 3.16 5.70
CA LEU A 281 24.50 4.57 5.38
C LEU A 281 23.73 5.50 6.33
N GLU A 282 22.51 5.12 6.72
CA GLU A 282 21.71 5.84 7.73
C GLU A 282 22.40 5.88 9.08
N ASN A 283 22.98 4.75 9.51
CA ASN A 283 23.78 4.70 10.74
C ASN A 283 25.04 5.59 10.64
N GLU A 284 25.70 5.67 9.48
CA GLU A 284 26.85 6.57 9.31
C GLU A 284 26.43 8.05 9.37
N ILE A 285 25.31 8.42 8.76
CA ILE A 285 24.76 9.78 8.82
C ILE A 285 24.40 10.14 10.27
N GLU A 286 23.69 9.27 10.99
CA GLU A 286 23.32 9.50 12.40
C GLU A 286 24.58 9.69 13.28
N ASN A 287 25.63 8.90 13.06
CA ASN A 287 26.89 9.07 13.77
C ASN A 287 27.54 10.44 13.49
N LEU A 288 27.51 10.90 12.23
CA LEU A 288 28.05 12.22 11.86
C LEU A 288 27.21 13.37 12.45
N GLU A 289 25.89 13.23 12.50
CA GLU A 289 24.99 14.21 13.15
C GLU A 289 25.28 14.31 14.66
N ASN A 290 25.50 13.18 15.33
CA ASN A 290 25.89 13.14 16.74
C ASN A 290 27.23 13.83 16.98
N LEU A 291 28.24 13.60 16.13
CA LEU A 291 29.53 14.30 16.20
C LEU A 291 29.39 15.80 15.96
N GLU A 292 28.55 16.21 15.01
CA GLU A 292 28.29 17.62 14.74
C GLU A 292 27.59 18.31 15.92
N ALA A 293 26.63 17.62 16.56
CA ALA A 293 25.95 18.12 17.76
C ALA A 293 26.91 18.32 18.94
N GLN A 294 27.89 17.42 19.11
CA GLN A 294 28.95 17.56 20.10
C GLN A 294 29.83 18.79 19.81
N GLU A 295 30.31 18.96 18.58
CA GLU A 295 31.15 20.11 18.20
C GLU A 295 30.36 21.44 18.30
N LYS A 296 29.06 21.46 17.95
CA LYS A 296 28.16 22.61 18.18
C LYS A 296 28.04 22.95 19.67
N SER A 297 27.97 21.96 20.54
CA SER A 297 27.92 22.17 21.99
C SER A 297 29.21 22.79 22.52
N VAL A 298 30.37 22.35 22.01
CA VAL A 298 31.68 22.96 22.30
C VAL A 298 31.70 24.42 21.83
N LEU A 299 31.18 24.71 20.63
CA LEU A 299 31.11 26.06 20.09
C LEU A 299 30.22 26.99 20.93
N ILE A 300 29.11 26.50 21.48
CA ILE A 300 28.26 27.26 22.41
C ILE A 300 29.02 27.57 23.70
N LEU A 301 29.70 26.59 24.30
CA LEU A 301 30.53 26.78 25.50
C LEU A 301 31.63 27.81 25.27
N LEU A 302 32.30 27.75 24.11
CA LEU A 302 33.38 28.65 23.75
C LEU A 302 32.88 30.08 23.53
N ASN A 303 31.76 30.26 22.81
CA ASN A 303 31.12 31.57 22.67
C ASN A 303 30.67 32.15 24.02
N SER A 304 30.16 31.32 24.93
CA SER A 304 29.81 31.73 26.30
C SER A 304 31.04 32.21 27.08
N GLN A 305 32.14 31.46 27.02
CA GLN A 305 33.40 31.83 27.68
C GLN A 305 34.00 33.12 27.10
N ILE A 306 33.93 33.31 25.78
CA ILE A 306 34.31 34.57 25.13
C ILE A 306 33.46 35.71 25.70
N ARG A 307 32.12 35.59 25.72
CA ARG A 307 31.21 36.60 26.30
C ARG A 307 31.48 36.91 27.78
N ILE A 308 31.80 35.91 28.59
CA ILE A 308 32.16 36.10 30.01
C ILE A 308 33.47 36.90 30.12
N ASN A 309 34.47 36.60 29.29
CA ASN A 309 35.71 37.36 29.28
C ASN A 309 35.52 38.80 28.78
N LEU A 310 34.56 39.05 27.90
CA LEU A 310 34.17 40.38 27.43
C LEU A 310 33.47 41.21 28.53
N THR A 311 32.58 40.60 29.31
CA THR A 311 31.78 41.29 30.34
C THR A 311 32.58 41.63 31.61
N LYS A 312 33.62 40.86 31.97
CA LYS A 312 34.47 41.10 33.16
C LYS A 312 35.14 42.48 33.22
N LYS A 313 35.16 43.27 32.13
CA LYS A 313 35.86 44.57 32.05
C LYS A 313 34.96 45.82 32.02
N GLN A 314 33.63 45.70 32.17
CA GLN A 314 32.72 46.87 32.20
C GLN A 314 32.88 47.80 33.43
N ILE A 315 33.77 47.52 34.40
CA ILE A 315 33.82 48.23 35.69
C ILE A 315 34.82 49.41 35.76
N ASP A 316 35.77 49.57 34.83
CA ASP A 316 36.81 50.62 34.97
C ASP A 316 36.46 51.97 34.29
N LYS A 317 35.98 52.90 35.13
CA LYS A 317 35.35 54.21 34.86
C LYS A 317 36.19 55.34 34.23
N LYS A 318 37.31 55.10 33.51
CA LYS A 318 38.16 56.22 33.00
C LYS A 318 38.56 56.19 31.51
N ARG A 319 37.95 55.35 30.66
CA ARG A 319 38.33 55.20 29.23
C ARG A 319 37.20 55.50 28.22
N LEU A 320 36.30 56.44 28.54
CA LEU A 320 34.96 56.56 27.94
C LEU A 320 34.88 57.02 26.46
N ALA A 321 35.82 57.78 25.88
CA ALA A 321 35.58 58.36 24.54
C ALA A 321 35.59 57.31 23.39
N GLY A 322 36.49 56.33 23.41
CA GLY A 322 36.54 55.25 22.41
C GLY A 322 35.65 54.05 22.76
N LEU A 323 35.40 53.82 24.05
CA LEU A 323 34.54 52.74 24.57
C LEU A 323 33.05 53.10 24.56
N GLU A 324 32.64 54.36 24.50
CA GLU A 324 31.24 54.72 24.29
C GLU A 324 30.81 54.58 22.84
N LEU A 325 31.71 54.88 21.89
CA LEU A 325 31.36 54.90 20.47
C LEU A 325 31.17 53.50 19.91
N GLY A 326 31.97 52.52 20.32
CA GLY A 326 31.86 51.12 19.89
C GLY A 326 30.47 50.52 20.16
N PRO A 327 30.00 50.49 21.42
CA PRO A 327 28.65 50.03 21.76
C PRO A 327 27.54 50.85 21.10
N LYS A 328 27.70 52.18 20.95
CA LYS A 328 26.74 53.01 20.21
C LYS A 328 26.69 52.63 18.72
N VAL A 329 27.82 52.37 18.09
CA VAL A 329 27.90 51.92 16.69
C VAL A 329 27.34 50.51 16.55
N GLN A 330 27.64 49.60 17.48
CA GLN A 330 27.05 48.26 17.50
C GLN A 330 25.52 48.32 17.64
N GLN A 331 25.02 49.16 18.55
CA GLN A 331 23.58 49.39 18.71
C GLN A 331 22.95 49.96 17.43
N VAL A 332 23.58 50.96 16.80
CA VAL A 332 23.13 51.52 15.53
C VAL A 332 23.16 50.48 14.41
N LEU A 333 24.18 49.61 14.37
CA LEU A 333 24.28 48.54 13.38
C LEU A 333 23.25 47.44 13.62
N GLU A 334 22.87 47.17 14.87
CA GLU A 334 21.82 46.22 15.23
C GLU A 334 20.44 46.77 14.86
N ASP A 335 20.19 48.06 15.14
CA ASP A 335 19.01 48.78 14.66
C ASP A 335 18.96 48.79 13.13
N TYR A 336 20.09 49.09 12.48
CA TYR A 336 20.22 49.04 11.02
C TYR A 336 19.94 47.64 10.46
N SER A 337 20.46 46.60 11.10
CA SER A 337 20.24 45.20 10.72
C SER A 337 18.75 44.85 10.77
N ASN A 338 18.06 45.25 11.84
CA ASN A 338 16.61 45.04 11.98
C ASN A 338 15.81 45.81 10.92
N ILE A 339 16.17 47.08 10.66
CA ILE A 339 15.52 47.90 9.62
C ILE A 339 15.77 47.29 8.24
N LEU A 340 17.01 46.89 7.94
CA LEU A 340 17.40 46.29 6.67
C LEU A 340 16.66 44.98 6.44
N ARG A 341 16.54 44.15 7.48
CA ARG A 341 15.80 42.89 7.43
C ARG A 341 14.34 43.12 7.06
N ASN A 342 13.66 44.03 7.77
CA ASN A 342 12.26 44.35 7.47
C ASN A 342 12.10 44.86 6.03
N LYS A 343 12.96 45.78 5.59
CA LYS A 343 12.95 46.28 4.19
C LYS A 343 13.21 45.19 3.16
N LYS A 344 14.13 44.26 3.43
CA LYS A 344 14.44 43.14 2.53
C LYS A 344 13.27 42.16 2.44
N LEU A 345 12.57 41.90 3.56
CA LEU A 345 11.36 41.09 3.58
C LEU A 345 10.21 41.76 2.81
N GLU A 346 9.99 43.07 2.98
CA GLU A 346 8.99 43.81 2.19
C GLU A 346 9.29 43.76 0.69
N LEU A 347 10.57 43.88 0.32
CA LEU A 347 11.00 43.76 -1.07
C LEU A 347 10.76 42.35 -1.62
N LEU A 348 11.04 41.33 -0.80
CA LEU A 348 10.81 39.93 -1.14
C LEU A 348 9.32 39.62 -1.29
N GLU A 349 8.47 40.08 -0.36
CA GLU A 349 7.00 40.00 -0.44
C GLU A 349 6.50 40.56 -1.77
N ARG A 350 7.00 41.76 -2.15
CA ARG A 350 6.64 42.42 -3.40
C ARG A 350 7.09 41.63 -4.63
N TYR A 351 8.34 41.17 -4.68
CA TYR A 351 8.82 40.43 -5.85
C TYR A 351 8.17 39.05 -6.00
N ILE A 352 7.81 38.39 -4.89
CA ILE A 352 7.01 37.15 -4.95
C ILE A 352 5.63 37.47 -5.54
N LEU A 353 4.95 38.53 -5.06
CA LEU A 353 3.66 38.94 -5.59
C LEU A 353 3.72 39.28 -7.09
N ASP A 354 4.72 40.06 -7.50
CA ASP A 354 4.92 40.43 -8.91
C ASP A 354 5.15 39.18 -9.78
N GLY A 355 5.99 38.24 -9.31
CA GLY A 355 6.28 36.98 -10.00
C GLY A 355 5.06 36.07 -10.11
N LEU A 356 4.27 35.95 -9.03
CA LEU A 356 3.03 35.16 -9.01
C LEU A 356 1.97 35.73 -9.95
N THR A 357 1.81 37.06 -9.94
CA THR A 357 0.84 37.75 -10.80
C THR A 357 1.19 37.56 -12.28
N THR A 358 2.48 37.59 -12.60
CA THR A 358 3.00 37.35 -13.97
C THR A 358 2.80 35.89 -14.39
N LEU A 359 3.15 34.94 -13.52
CA LEU A 359 3.18 33.51 -13.88
C LEU A 359 1.80 32.84 -13.89
N LEU A 360 0.89 33.22 -12.97
CA LEU A 360 -0.39 32.53 -12.80
C LEU A 360 -1.48 33.01 -13.77
N HIS A 361 -1.31 34.14 -14.44
CA HIS A 361 -2.25 34.70 -15.44
C HIS A 361 -3.72 34.77 -14.99
N LYS A 362 -3.97 34.77 -13.67
CA LYS A 362 -5.29 34.91 -13.04
C LYS A 362 -5.35 36.24 -12.30
N THR A 363 -6.12 37.19 -12.84
CA THR A 363 -6.40 38.45 -12.17
C THR A 363 -7.08 38.20 -10.82
N ASP A 364 -6.62 38.89 -9.77
CA ASP A 364 -7.17 38.86 -8.40
C ASP A 364 -7.13 37.48 -7.73
N PHE A 365 -6.22 36.61 -8.14
CA PHE A 365 -6.03 35.31 -7.48
C PHE A 365 -5.18 35.44 -6.20
N ILE A 366 -4.08 36.18 -6.26
CA ILE A 366 -3.21 36.51 -5.11
C ILE A 366 -3.01 38.01 -5.11
N GLU A 367 -3.47 38.69 -4.06
CA GLU A 367 -3.38 40.15 -3.94
C GLU A 367 -2.31 40.58 -2.94
N LYS A 368 -1.93 39.67 -2.02
CA LYS A 368 -1.00 39.98 -0.94
C LYS A 368 -0.20 38.76 -0.52
N VAL A 369 1.10 38.97 -0.33
CA VAL A 369 2.05 37.98 0.20
C VAL A 369 2.55 38.50 1.54
N LYS A 370 2.59 37.64 2.57
CA LYS A 370 3.23 37.95 3.84
C LYS A 370 4.25 36.91 4.24
N ILE A 371 5.39 37.38 4.73
CA ILE A 371 6.48 36.55 5.21
C ILE A 371 6.67 36.79 6.70
N ASN A 372 6.64 35.72 7.48
CA ASN A 372 6.95 35.79 8.91
C ASN A 372 8.44 36.14 9.11
N ASN A 373 8.74 37.17 9.90
CA ASN A 373 10.11 37.66 10.12
C ASN A 373 11.01 36.67 10.90
N GLU A 374 10.42 35.75 11.66
CA GLU A 374 11.15 34.76 12.45
C GLU A 374 11.26 33.41 11.75
N THR A 375 10.14 32.91 11.22
CA THR A 375 10.05 31.58 10.62
C THR A 375 10.26 31.56 9.10
N PHE A 376 10.22 32.73 8.43
CA PHE A 376 10.20 32.86 6.97
C PHE A 376 9.04 32.12 6.29
N GLU A 377 8.00 31.76 7.05
CA GLU A 377 6.79 31.18 6.50
C GLU A 377 6.10 32.19 5.57
N ILE A 378 5.84 31.76 4.34
CA ILE A 378 5.18 32.56 3.30
C ILE A 378 3.69 32.22 3.32
N LYS A 379 2.85 33.24 3.50
CA LYS A 379 1.40 33.17 3.43
C LYS A 379 0.89 33.99 2.24
N LEU A 380 -0.06 33.41 1.52
CA LEU A 380 -0.70 34.00 0.35
C LEU A 380 -2.11 34.41 0.73
N PHE A 381 -2.57 35.57 0.25
CA PHE A 381 -3.90 36.09 0.53
C PHE A 381 -4.61 36.52 -0.75
N LYS A 382 -5.91 36.22 -0.79
CA LYS A 382 -6.88 36.80 -1.71
C LYS A 382 -7.51 38.04 -1.08
N GLY A 383 -8.24 38.86 -1.84
CA GLY A 383 -9.00 40.00 -1.32
C GLY A 383 -9.81 39.65 -0.06
N ASN A 384 -9.99 40.64 0.83
CA ASN A 384 -10.55 40.50 2.19
C ASN A 384 -9.72 39.70 3.21
N ASP A 385 -8.41 39.55 3.02
CA ASP A 385 -7.50 38.80 3.91
C ASP A 385 -7.82 37.28 4.01
N ASP A 386 -8.44 36.71 2.98
CA ASP A 386 -8.66 35.27 2.88
C ASP A 386 -7.34 34.53 2.55
N GLU A 387 -6.86 33.69 3.47
CA GLU A 387 -5.60 32.95 3.32
C GLU A 387 -5.75 31.79 2.31
N ILE A 388 -4.83 31.71 1.34
CA ILE A 388 -4.72 30.62 0.38
C ILE A 388 -3.63 29.67 0.88
N THR A 389 -4.03 28.45 1.27
CA THR A 389 -3.07 27.43 1.67
C THR A 389 -2.47 26.74 0.44
N LYS A 390 -1.26 26.18 0.59
CA LYS A 390 -0.55 25.50 -0.50
C LYS A 390 -1.33 24.31 -1.08
N ASP A 391 -2.16 23.65 -0.27
CA ASP A 391 -3.00 22.53 -0.69
C ASP A 391 -4.13 22.94 -1.64
N MET A 392 -4.46 24.24 -1.68
CA MET A 392 -5.44 24.79 -2.62
C MET A 392 -4.84 25.07 -4.00
N LEU A 393 -3.51 25.03 -4.14
CA LEU A 393 -2.83 25.22 -5.42
C LEU A 393 -2.76 23.88 -6.18
N SER A 394 -3.07 23.92 -7.47
CA SER A 394 -2.80 22.80 -8.36
C SER A 394 -1.29 22.55 -8.48
N LYS A 395 -0.90 21.38 -9.01
CA LYS A 395 0.52 21.03 -9.19
C LYS A 395 1.28 22.04 -10.07
N GLY A 396 0.63 22.58 -11.11
CA GLY A 396 1.23 23.60 -11.97
C GLY A 396 1.38 24.95 -11.25
N GLU A 397 0.37 25.37 -10.50
CA GLU A 397 0.41 26.61 -9.71
C GLU A 397 1.46 26.53 -8.60
N LEU A 398 1.64 25.36 -7.98
CA LEU A 398 2.69 25.15 -6.97
C LEU A 398 4.10 25.27 -7.57
N GLN A 399 4.27 24.86 -8.84
CA GLN A 399 5.52 25.05 -9.58
C GLN A 399 5.75 26.53 -9.93
N MET A 400 4.70 27.25 -10.36
CA MET A 400 4.78 28.70 -10.59
C MET A 400 5.12 29.45 -9.31
N TYR A 401 4.50 29.06 -8.19
CA TYR A 401 4.80 29.57 -6.87
C TYR A 401 6.28 29.37 -6.51
N SER A 402 6.80 28.16 -6.67
CA SER A 402 8.21 27.87 -6.39
C SER A 402 9.14 28.72 -7.27
N THR A 403 8.83 28.83 -8.56
CA THR A 403 9.59 29.63 -9.54
C THR A 403 9.61 31.10 -9.17
N SER A 404 8.46 31.65 -8.76
CA SER A 404 8.35 33.05 -8.31
C SER A 404 9.23 33.34 -7.09
N ILE A 405 9.34 32.40 -6.15
CA ILE A 405 10.17 32.54 -4.96
C ILE A 405 11.64 32.59 -5.32
N VAL A 406 12.10 31.66 -6.17
CA VAL A 406 13.53 31.63 -6.56
C VAL A 406 13.91 32.92 -7.30
N GLN A 407 13.04 33.40 -8.21
CA GLN A 407 13.25 34.67 -8.89
C GLN A 407 13.26 35.85 -7.91
N ALA A 408 12.31 35.89 -6.98
CA ALA A 408 12.20 36.96 -5.98
C ALA A 408 13.42 37.00 -5.06
N LEU A 409 13.96 35.84 -4.65
CA LEU A 409 15.19 35.74 -3.88
C LEU A 409 16.38 36.29 -4.68
N ALA A 410 16.54 35.87 -5.94
CA ALA A 410 17.60 36.36 -6.81
C ALA A 410 17.53 37.90 -6.97
N LYS A 411 16.34 38.45 -7.25
CA LYS A 411 16.12 39.91 -7.35
C LYS A 411 16.38 40.64 -6.03
N THR A 412 15.98 40.06 -4.89
CA THR A 412 16.17 40.67 -3.56
C THR A 412 17.64 40.68 -3.12
N SER A 413 18.43 39.69 -3.57
CA SER A 413 19.87 39.64 -3.28
C SER A 413 20.64 40.84 -3.83
N GLY A 414 20.16 41.43 -4.93
CA GLY A 414 20.86 42.50 -5.65
C GLY A 414 22.17 42.05 -6.32
N ARG A 415 22.42 40.74 -6.41
CA ARG A 415 23.60 40.16 -7.08
C ARG A 415 23.20 39.67 -8.49
N PRO A 416 24.07 39.83 -9.51
CA PRO A 416 23.82 39.27 -10.84
C PRO A 416 24.05 37.76 -10.80
N LEU A 417 23.07 36.99 -10.30
CA LEU A 417 23.15 35.53 -10.18
C LEU A 417 22.59 34.86 -11.45
N PRO A 418 23.33 33.96 -12.13
CA PRO A 418 22.79 33.26 -13.28
C PRO A 418 21.65 32.33 -12.85
N PHE A 419 20.66 32.15 -13.73
CA PHE A 419 19.48 31.33 -13.47
C PHE A 419 19.52 30.08 -14.37
N MET A 420 19.61 28.90 -13.75
CA MET A 420 19.63 27.62 -14.47
C MET A 420 18.29 26.91 -14.29
N ILE A 421 17.70 26.44 -15.38
CA ILE A 421 16.40 25.76 -15.40
C ILE A 421 16.58 24.42 -16.09
N ASP A 422 16.27 23.35 -15.37
CA ASP A 422 16.28 21.99 -15.89
C ASP A 422 14.84 21.50 -16.04
N THR A 423 14.50 20.91 -17.19
CA THR A 423 13.12 20.46 -17.53
C THR A 423 12.06 21.57 -17.36
N PRO A 424 12.15 22.65 -18.17
CA PRO A 424 11.47 23.92 -17.92
C PRO A 424 9.94 23.86 -17.84
N LEU A 425 9.32 22.91 -18.55
CA LEU A 425 7.88 22.93 -18.84
C LEU A 425 7.12 21.66 -18.42
N ALA A 426 7.80 20.71 -17.76
CA ALA A 426 7.18 19.48 -17.31
C ALA A 426 5.99 19.76 -16.36
N ARG A 427 4.87 19.04 -16.54
CA ARG A 427 3.67 19.06 -15.66
C ARG A 427 2.84 20.36 -15.67
N LEU A 428 3.09 21.26 -16.62
CA LEU A 428 2.32 22.49 -16.81
C LEU A 428 1.35 22.34 -17.99
N ASP A 429 0.21 23.02 -17.91
CA ASP A 429 -0.73 23.19 -19.03
C ASP A 429 -0.20 24.23 -20.03
N GLU A 430 -0.82 24.31 -21.20
CA GLU A 430 -0.35 25.18 -22.28
C GLU A 430 -0.35 26.67 -21.92
N ASP A 431 -1.31 27.12 -21.11
CA ASP A 431 -1.39 28.53 -20.68
C ASP A 431 -0.21 28.89 -19.76
N HIS A 432 0.07 28.07 -18.73
CA HIS A 432 1.22 28.32 -17.85
C HIS A 432 2.56 28.17 -18.58
N ARG A 433 2.66 27.27 -19.56
CA ARG A 433 3.88 27.14 -20.39
C ARG A 433 4.14 28.42 -21.17
N LYS A 434 3.11 28.97 -21.81
CA LYS A 434 3.22 30.21 -22.56
C LYS A 434 3.67 31.38 -21.68
N SER A 435 3.10 31.51 -20.48
CA SER A 435 3.51 32.56 -19.52
C SER A 435 4.98 32.44 -19.13
N LEU A 436 5.48 31.21 -18.90
CA LEU A 436 6.89 31.00 -18.59
C LEU A 436 7.81 31.38 -19.75
N VAL A 437 7.47 30.93 -20.95
CA VAL A 437 8.28 31.12 -22.16
C VAL A 437 8.35 32.59 -22.56
N SER A 438 7.20 33.26 -22.63
CA SER A 438 7.11 34.64 -23.12
C SER A 438 7.37 35.70 -22.05
N GLU A 439 6.96 35.48 -20.80
CA GLU A 439 7.01 36.53 -19.78
C GLU A 439 8.07 36.31 -18.71
N PHE A 440 8.48 35.06 -18.42
CA PHE A 440 9.42 34.77 -17.34
C PHE A 440 10.85 34.56 -17.81
N TYR A 441 11.11 33.60 -18.71
CA TYR A 441 12.48 33.27 -19.13
C TYR A 441 13.28 34.47 -19.67
N PRO A 442 12.69 35.39 -20.46
CA PRO A 442 13.42 36.57 -20.94
C PRO A 442 13.91 37.52 -19.85
N ILE A 443 13.27 37.51 -18.67
CA ILE A 443 13.53 38.46 -17.56
C ILE A 443 13.90 37.76 -16.25
N ALA A 444 14.13 36.44 -16.27
CA ALA A 444 14.38 35.64 -15.07
C ALA A 444 15.67 36.10 -14.37
N SER A 445 16.73 36.36 -15.13
CA SER A 445 17.97 36.98 -14.67
C SER A 445 18.73 37.64 -15.83
N HIS A 446 19.87 38.26 -15.53
CA HIS A 446 20.84 38.75 -16.52
C HIS A 446 21.43 37.63 -17.39
N GLN A 447 21.45 36.39 -16.90
CA GLN A 447 21.84 35.20 -17.63
C GLN A 447 20.92 34.06 -17.25
N THR A 448 20.27 33.46 -18.24
CA THR A 448 19.37 32.32 -18.07
C THR A 448 19.84 31.17 -18.97
N ILE A 449 20.02 29.99 -18.36
CA ILE A 449 20.41 28.76 -19.06
C ILE A 449 19.26 27.78 -18.91
N ILE A 450 18.74 27.32 -20.04
CA ILE A 450 17.60 26.41 -20.09
C ILE A 450 18.09 25.08 -20.65
N LEU A 451 17.88 24.01 -19.89
CA LEU A 451 18.12 22.63 -20.28
C LEU A 451 16.76 21.99 -20.57
N SER A 452 16.49 21.73 -21.84
CA SER A 452 15.17 21.33 -22.32
C SER A 452 15.28 20.17 -23.31
N THR A 453 14.24 19.36 -23.38
CA THR A 453 14.01 18.45 -24.50
C THR A 453 13.16 19.11 -25.59
N ASP A 454 13.16 18.50 -26.78
CA ASP A 454 12.30 18.89 -27.91
C ASP A 454 10.80 18.76 -27.59
N SER A 455 10.45 17.89 -26.63
CA SER A 455 9.08 17.71 -26.15
C SER A 455 8.58 18.84 -25.24
N GLU A 456 9.49 19.60 -24.62
CA GLU A 456 9.15 20.68 -23.70
C GLU A 456 9.06 22.01 -24.44
N ILE A 457 10.15 22.40 -25.12
CA ILE A 457 10.19 23.62 -25.93
C ILE A 457 10.00 23.19 -27.38
N ASN A 458 8.74 23.20 -27.81
CA ASN A 458 8.37 22.99 -29.20
C ASN A 458 8.76 24.21 -30.07
N TYR A 459 8.51 24.11 -31.37
CA TYR A 459 8.85 25.16 -32.32
C TYR A 459 8.19 26.52 -32.02
N GLU A 460 6.93 26.53 -31.55
CA GLU A 460 6.23 27.77 -31.20
C GLU A 460 6.88 28.45 -29.98
N HIS A 461 7.20 27.67 -28.94
CA HIS A 461 7.91 28.19 -27.77
C HIS A 461 9.31 28.70 -28.13
N TYR A 462 10.03 27.98 -28.99
CA TYR A 462 11.36 28.38 -29.45
C TYR A 462 11.32 29.72 -30.19
N LYS A 463 10.31 29.94 -31.03
CA LYS A 463 10.11 31.18 -31.78
C LYS A 463 9.83 32.38 -30.85
N GLU A 464 9.12 32.18 -29.76
CA GLU A 464 8.92 33.22 -28.74
C GLU A 464 10.23 33.55 -28.00
N LEU A 465 11.11 32.56 -27.79
CA LEU A 465 12.40 32.75 -27.12
C LEU A 465 13.51 33.27 -28.04
N GLU A 466 13.45 33.00 -29.34
CA GLU A 466 14.48 33.36 -30.34
C GLU A 466 15.05 34.78 -30.17
N PRO A 467 14.23 35.84 -29.96
CA PRO A 467 14.74 37.21 -29.79
C PRO A 467 15.65 37.41 -28.56
N TYR A 468 15.57 36.51 -27.58
CA TYR A 468 16.28 36.58 -26.29
C TYR A 468 17.40 35.53 -26.19
N ILE A 469 17.55 34.65 -27.18
CA ILE A 469 18.57 33.60 -27.17
C ILE A 469 19.90 34.15 -27.67
N ALA A 470 20.92 34.14 -26.80
CA ALA A 470 22.29 34.45 -27.19
C ALA A 470 23.02 33.24 -27.82
N LYS A 471 22.71 32.01 -27.36
CA LYS A 471 23.31 30.77 -27.86
C LYS A 471 22.38 29.58 -27.63
N SER A 472 22.28 28.70 -28.63
CA SER A 472 21.62 27.39 -28.54
C SER A 472 22.61 26.28 -28.84
N ILE A 473 22.54 25.20 -28.06
CA ILE A 473 23.36 24.00 -28.27
C ILE A 473 22.46 22.78 -28.10
N VAL A 474 22.51 21.84 -29.03
CA VAL A 474 21.91 20.51 -28.91
C VAL A 474 23.01 19.49 -28.65
N ILE A 475 22.78 18.65 -27.65
CA ILE A 475 23.65 17.52 -27.29
C ILE A 475 22.93 16.25 -27.74
N ALA A 476 23.38 15.63 -28.83
CA ALA A 476 22.77 14.44 -29.42
C ALA A 476 23.62 13.19 -29.20
N TYR A 477 23.00 12.04 -28.93
CA TYR A 477 23.71 10.77 -28.85
C TYR A 477 23.69 10.05 -30.21
N ASP A 478 24.86 9.92 -30.83
CA ASP A 478 25.05 9.13 -32.05
C ASP A 478 25.15 7.65 -31.67
N SER A 479 24.01 6.96 -31.76
CA SER A 479 23.88 5.53 -31.40
C SER A 479 24.67 4.60 -32.32
N GLU A 480 24.92 4.99 -33.57
CA GLU A 480 25.69 4.18 -34.52
C GLU A 480 27.17 4.14 -34.14
N ASN A 481 27.72 5.28 -33.70
CA ASN A 481 29.13 5.43 -33.34
C ASN A 481 29.39 5.42 -31.82
N GLY A 482 28.34 5.32 -31.01
CA GLY A 482 28.42 5.30 -29.55
C GLY A 482 29.03 6.57 -28.94
N LYS A 483 28.81 7.75 -29.54
CA LYS A 483 29.45 9.02 -29.13
C LYS A 483 28.44 10.14 -28.98
N THR A 484 28.79 11.18 -28.23
CA THR A 484 27.99 12.41 -28.12
C THR A 484 28.46 13.43 -29.16
N VAL A 485 27.52 14.03 -29.88
CA VAL A 485 27.76 15.07 -30.88
C VAL A 485 27.11 16.38 -30.41
N LEU A 486 27.81 17.48 -30.59
CA LEU A 486 27.33 18.83 -30.27
C LEU A 486 26.94 19.55 -31.55
N HIS A 487 25.77 20.19 -31.54
CA HIS A 487 25.30 21.05 -32.62
C HIS A 487 25.07 22.47 -32.10
N ASP A 488 25.74 23.47 -32.66
CA ASP A 488 25.56 24.90 -32.30
C ASP A 488 24.27 25.49 -32.93
N ARG A 489 23.14 24.82 -32.72
CA ARG A 489 21.79 25.24 -33.14
C ARG A 489 20.75 24.59 -32.22
N TYR A 490 19.47 24.93 -32.38
CA TYR A 490 18.36 24.26 -31.68
C TYR A 490 17.73 23.16 -32.55
N PHE A 491 16.78 22.38 -32.01
CA PHE A 491 16.23 21.17 -32.67
C PHE A 491 15.56 21.42 -34.04
N PHE A 492 15.11 22.64 -34.31
CA PHE A 492 14.26 22.99 -35.44
C PHE A 492 14.97 23.91 -36.45
N ASP A 493 14.62 23.80 -37.73
CA ASP A 493 14.99 24.77 -38.77
C ASP A 493 14.08 26.00 -38.78
N ASN A 494 14.33 26.93 -39.70
CA ASN A 494 13.52 28.14 -39.88
C ASN A 494 12.06 27.87 -40.30
N LYS A 495 11.72 26.63 -40.69
CA LYS A 495 10.37 26.20 -41.08
C LYS A 495 9.67 25.35 -40.01
N GLY A 496 10.35 25.05 -38.90
CA GLY A 496 9.84 24.20 -37.82
C GLY A 496 10.01 22.71 -38.03
N GLU A 497 10.76 22.30 -39.06
CA GLU A 497 11.14 20.90 -39.26
C GLU A 497 12.28 20.53 -38.31
N LYS A 498 12.15 19.36 -37.66
CA LYS A 498 13.18 18.86 -36.73
C LYS A 498 14.39 18.35 -37.53
N GLU A 499 15.52 19.05 -37.46
CA GLU A 499 16.75 18.69 -38.19
C GLU A 499 17.65 17.73 -37.41
N ILE A 500 17.51 17.70 -36.08
CA ILE A 500 18.39 16.93 -35.19
C ILE A 500 17.52 15.97 -34.38
N GLU A 501 17.68 14.67 -34.64
CA GLU A 501 17.21 13.61 -33.73
C GLU A 501 18.21 13.46 -32.57
N VAL A 502 17.67 13.36 -31.35
CA VAL A 502 18.43 13.39 -30.09
C VAL A 502 18.14 12.14 -29.28
#